data_AF-A0AAE0EFH5-F1
#
_entry.id   AF-A0AAE0EFH5-F1
#
_cell.length_a   1.000
_cell.length_b   1.000
_cell.length_c   1.000
_cell.angle_alpha   90.00
_cell.angle_beta   90.00
_cell.angle_gamma   90.00
#
_symmetry.space_group_name_H-M   'P 1'
#
loop_
_entity.id
_entity.type
_entity.pdbx_description
1 polymer ?
#
loop_
_entity_poly.entity_id
_entity_poly.type
_entity_poly.pdbx_seq_one_letter_code
_entity_poly.pdbx_strand_id
1 'polypeptide(L)'
;MPSSSITIVSKCTVYPDEKSNIKSLKLSVSDLPMLSCHYIQKGVLLTQPPSSTSFADLVSHLRTSLSATLHHFPALAGRFHTDPDGHVRILCNDAGVEFIQAKANHHFNIHNILPNLQDVHHCFKEFFAFDRTISYSGHSKPLAAVQVTELADGVFIGCSVNHAVTDGTSFWHFFNTFAEICKGGKIKISKSPDFSRDTVFDSPAVLKFPAGGPKVTFSGDEPLRERIFHFSREAILKMKFRANTGILKNNKLTATTNHEILGKQRNDSLKTVNGDLTLTAVLESLFKNNSNRTGEISSFQSLSAQVWRSVTRSRNLAPAKTTTFRMAVNCRHRLEPRLDPHYFGNAIQSIPTIATAEELLSRDLSWGAGLLHKNVVAHGDATVRRGVAGWESEPRLFPLGNFDGASITMGSSPRFPMYNNDFGWGRPLAVRSGKANKFDGKISAFPGREENGSVDLEVVLAPETMAALEDDFEFMQYVS
;
A
#
# COMPACT_ATOMS: atom_id res chain seq x y z
N MET A 1 28.32 4.25 16.72
CA MET A 1 27.42 3.89 15.60
C MET A 1 26.89 2.51 15.90
N PRO A 2 25.58 2.24 15.87
CA PRO A 2 25.14 0.85 15.86
C PRO A 2 25.74 0.20 14.60
N SER A 3 26.31 -1.00 14.78
CA SER A 3 26.78 -1.84 13.67
C SER A 3 25.66 -2.01 12.66
N SER A 4 25.94 -1.83 11.37
CA SER A 4 24.99 -2.15 10.29
C SER A 4 24.41 -3.55 10.49
N SER A 5 23.10 -3.70 10.31
CA SER A 5 22.40 -4.98 10.46
C SER A 5 22.71 -5.93 9.30
N ILE A 6 23.24 -5.37 8.19
CA ILE A 6 23.59 -6.11 6.98
C ILE A 6 25.01 -5.80 6.49
N THR A 7 25.56 -6.72 5.71
CA THR A 7 26.75 -6.54 4.87
C THR A 7 26.34 -6.61 3.41
N ILE A 8 26.71 -5.60 2.62
CA ILE A 8 26.52 -5.65 1.16
C ILE A 8 27.58 -6.56 0.56
N VAL A 9 27.15 -7.62 -0.10
CA VAL A 9 28.03 -8.62 -0.72
C VAL A 9 28.40 -8.18 -2.13
N SER A 10 27.41 -7.74 -2.91
CA SER A 10 27.64 -7.26 -4.26
C SER A 10 26.57 -6.26 -4.69
N LYS A 11 26.93 -5.44 -5.67
CA LYS A 11 26.05 -4.44 -6.27
C LYS A 11 26.34 -4.38 -7.77
N CYS A 12 25.31 -4.46 -8.59
CA CYS A 12 25.44 -4.36 -10.05
C CYS A 12 24.23 -3.68 -10.68
N THR A 13 24.34 -3.38 -11.97
CA THR A 13 23.22 -2.93 -12.79
C THR A 13 22.70 -4.12 -13.60
N VAL A 14 21.38 -4.31 -13.58
CA VAL A 14 20.68 -5.29 -14.43
C VAL A 14 19.98 -4.54 -15.55
N TYR A 15 20.29 -4.92 -16.79
CA TYR A 15 19.73 -4.35 -18.00
C TYR A 15 18.58 -5.23 -18.50
N PRO A 16 17.62 -4.72 -19.28
CA PRO A 16 16.68 -5.58 -20.00
C PRO A 16 17.44 -6.50 -20.97
N ASP A 17 16.95 -7.73 -21.15
CA ASP A 17 17.55 -8.71 -22.08
C ASP A 17 17.29 -8.40 -23.55
N GLU A 18 16.28 -7.58 -23.84
CA GLU A 18 15.97 -7.06 -25.16
C GLU A 18 15.83 -5.52 -25.14
N LYS A 19 16.10 -4.88 -26.28
CA LYS A 19 15.97 -3.43 -26.41
C LYS A 19 14.53 -2.97 -26.35
N SER A 20 14.28 -1.83 -25.70
CA SER A 20 12.94 -1.25 -25.67
C SER A 20 12.49 -0.71 -27.03
N ASN A 21 11.25 -1.01 -27.38
CA ASN A 21 10.53 -0.41 -28.50
C ASN A 21 9.94 0.97 -28.15
N ILE A 22 9.77 1.27 -26.87
CA ILE A 22 9.27 2.56 -26.38
C ILE A 22 10.47 3.49 -26.23
N LYS A 23 10.43 4.69 -26.81
CA LYS A 23 11.53 5.67 -26.70
C LYS A 23 11.40 6.57 -25.49
N SER A 24 10.20 7.10 -25.26
CA SER A 24 9.93 7.93 -24.10
C SER A 24 8.46 7.88 -23.72
N LEU A 25 8.17 8.21 -22.46
CA LEU A 25 6.82 8.34 -21.93
C LEU A 25 6.70 9.69 -21.22
N LYS A 26 5.66 10.44 -21.54
CA LYS A 26 5.31 11.65 -20.79
C LYS A 26 4.77 11.26 -19.41
N LEU A 27 5.15 12.02 -18.38
CA LEU A 27 4.52 11.90 -17.07
C LEU A 27 3.13 12.54 -17.11
N SER A 28 2.14 11.82 -16.59
CA SER A 28 0.76 12.29 -16.53
C SER A 28 0.52 13.26 -15.36
N VAL A 29 -0.66 13.88 -15.32
CA VAL A 29 -1.14 14.70 -14.17
C VAL A 29 -1.14 13.92 -12.86
N SER A 30 -1.29 12.60 -12.91
CA SER A 30 -1.26 11.76 -11.71
C SER A 30 0.17 11.38 -11.30
N ASP A 31 1.14 11.43 -12.23
CA ASP A 31 2.54 11.09 -11.99
C ASP A 31 3.33 12.30 -11.45
N LEU A 32 3.12 13.48 -12.03
CA LEU A 32 3.86 14.70 -11.73
C LEU A 32 3.85 15.08 -10.23
N PRO A 33 2.73 15.00 -9.49
CA PRO A 33 2.70 15.28 -8.06
C PRO A 33 3.61 14.35 -7.24
N MET A 34 3.86 13.13 -7.73
CA MET A 34 4.66 12.13 -7.04
C MET A 34 6.16 12.40 -7.14
N LEU A 35 6.59 13.42 -7.91
CA LEU A 35 7.99 13.81 -8.03
C LEU A 35 8.61 14.23 -6.68
N SER A 36 7.80 14.68 -5.71
CA SER A 36 8.26 14.95 -4.33
C SER A 36 8.20 13.75 -3.39
N CYS A 37 7.56 12.64 -3.77
CA CYS A 37 7.41 11.47 -2.90
C CYS A 37 8.69 10.64 -2.87
N HIS A 38 8.90 9.87 -1.79
CA HIS A 38 9.95 8.84 -1.81
C HIS A 38 9.57 7.70 -2.76
N TYR A 39 10.57 6.97 -3.25
CA TYR A 39 10.37 5.70 -3.97
C TYR A 39 9.51 4.75 -3.12
N ILE A 40 8.58 4.03 -3.75
CA ILE A 40 7.79 2.99 -3.08
C ILE A 40 8.75 1.85 -2.70
N GLN A 41 8.77 1.48 -1.41
CA GLN A 41 9.55 0.35 -0.90
C GLN A 41 8.61 -0.71 -0.33
N LYS A 42 8.54 -1.88 -0.98
CA LYS A 42 7.82 -3.07 -0.50
C LYS A 42 8.64 -4.31 -0.79
N GLY A 43 8.64 -5.24 0.15
CA GLY A 43 9.40 -6.47 0.04
C GLY A 43 8.69 -7.62 0.71
N VAL A 44 9.15 -8.82 0.36
CA VAL A 44 8.58 -10.08 0.82
C VAL A 44 9.64 -10.87 1.57
N LEU A 45 9.27 -11.40 2.73
CA LEU A 45 10.07 -12.36 3.49
C LEU A 45 9.66 -13.78 3.09
N LEU A 46 10.62 -14.59 2.69
CA LEU A 46 10.46 -15.96 2.24
C LEU A 46 11.27 -16.88 3.15
N THR A 47 10.88 -18.16 3.21
CA THR A 47 11.73 -19.21 3.80
C THR A 47 13.00 -19.39 2.98
N GLN A 48 13.98 -20.12 3.52
CA GLN A 48 15.12 -20.57 2.70
C GLN A 48 14.63 -21.31 1.44
N PRO A 49 15.33 -21.16 0.30
CA PRO A 49 15.12 -22.01 -0.85
C PRO A 49 15.53 -23.46 -0.51
N PRO A 50 15.16 -24.45 -1.35
CA PRO A 50 15.58 -25.84 -1.16
C PRO A 50 17.09 -25.99 -1.05
N SER A 51 17.57 -26.92 -0.21
CA SER A 51 19.01 -27.13 0.06
C SER A 51 19.85 -27.49 -1.18
N SER A 52 19.20 -27.89 -2.28
CA SER A 52 19.84 -28.15 -3.57
C SER A 52 20.24 -26.87 -4.33
N THR A 53 19.77 -25.69 -3.90
CA THR A 53 20.05 -24.40 -4.56
C THR A 53 20.98 -23.59 -3.67
N SER A 54 22.19 -23.29 -4.14
CA SER A 54 23.07 -22.38 -3.41
C SER A 54 22.51 -20.94 -3.47
N PHE A 55 22.82 -20.12 -2.47
CA PHE A 55 22.37 -18.72 -2.48
C PHE A 55 22.95 -17.93 -3.68
N ALA A 56 24.16 -18.29 -4.14
CA ALA A 56 24.76 -17.71 -5.33
C ALA A 56 23.97 -18.05 -6.61
N ASP A 57 23.51 -19.30 -6.74
CA ASP A 57 22.67 -19.73 -7.86
C ASP A 57 21.32 -19.02 -7.83
N LEU A 58 20.71 -18.89 -6.65
CA LEU A 58 19.48 -18.12 -6.46
C LEU A 58 19.64 -16.66 -6.92
N VAL A 59 20.70 -15.99 -6.47
CA VAL A 59 20.99 -14.60 -6.87
C VAL A 59 21.24 -14.51 -8.38
N SER A 60 21.93 -15.48 -8.97
CA SER A 60 22.13 -15.53 -10.42
C SER A 60 20.81 -15.66 -11.17
N HIS A 61 19.95 -16.57 -10.73
CA HIS A 61 18.62 -16.79 -11.32
C HIS A 61 17.74 -15.55 -11.20
N LEU A 62 17.68 -14.91 -10.02
CA LEU A 62 16.94 -13.67 -9.79
C LEU A 62 17.40 -12.53 -10.71
N ARG A 63 18.71 -12.40 -10.97
CA ARG A 63 19.23 -11.39 -11.90
C ARG A 63 18.76 -11.65 -13.34
N THR A 64 18.84 -12.89 -13.80
CA THR A 64 18.39 -13.28 -15.14
C THR A 64 16.87 -13.07 -15.29
N SER A 65 16.08 -13.46 -14.30
CA SER A 65 14.64 -13.25 -14.30
C SER A 65 14.26 -11.77 -14.24
N LEU A 66 15.03 -10.95 -13.52
CA LEU A 66 14.84 -9.50 -13.51
C LEU A 66 15.15 -8.89 -14.87
N SER A 67 16.24 -9.31 -15.53
CA SER A 67 16.60 -8.93 -16.90
C SER A 67 15.44 -9.17 -17.87
N ALA A 68 14.88 -10.38 -17.86
CA ALA A 68 13.72 -10.76 -18.69
C ALA A 68 12.44 -10.02 -18.29
N THR A 69 12.27 -9.69 -17.01
CA THR A 69 11.12 -8.89 -16.55
C THR A 69 11.19 -7.47 -17.11
N LEU A 70 12.36 -6.84 -17.08
CA LEU A 70 12.54 -5.43 -17.50
C LEU A 70 12.22 -5.19 -18.96
N HIS A 71 12.34 -6.20 -19.83
CA HIS A 71 11.85 -6.13 -21.20
C HIS A 71 10.37 -5.72 -21.28
N HIS A 72 9.53 -6.26 -20.39
CA HIS A 72 8.10 -5.92 -20.32
C HIS A 72 7.85 -4.57 -19.65
N PHE A 73 8.80 -4.07 -18.87
CA PHE A 73 8.67 -2.83 -18.09
C PHE A 73 9.76 -1.80 -18.43
N PRO A 74 9.87 -1.36 -19.71
CA PRO A 74 10.97 -0.51 -20.16
C PRO A 74 11.06 0.82 -19.42
N ALA A 75 9.93 1.34 -18.93
CA ALA A 75 9.89 2.56 -18.11
C ALA A 75 10.77 2.45 -16.85
N LEU A 76 10.89 1.26 -16.25
CA LEU A 76 11.68 1.05 -15.02
C LEU A 76 13.19 1.02 -15.27
N ALA A 77 13.62 0.60 -16.45
CA ALA A 77 15.02 0.64 -16.87
C ALA A 77 15.45 2.01 -17.41
N GLY A 78 14.52 2.98 -17.48
CA GLY A 78 14.76 4.32 -18.02
C GLY A 78 15.38 5.32 -17.03
N ARG A 79 15.42 6.59 -17.43
CA ARG A 79 15.77 7.76 -16.59
C ARG A 79 14.82 8.91 -16.87
N PHE A 80 14.66 9.82 -15.91
CA PHE A 80 13.94 11.06 -16.18
C PHE A 80 14.76 12.03 -17.01
N HIS A 81 14.07 12.81 -17.81
CA HIS A 81 14.60 13.93 -18.56
C HIS A 81 13.59 15.08 -18.52
N THR A 82 14.07 16.28 -18.26
CA THR A 82 13.28 17.50 -18.39
C THR A 82 13.64 18.15 -19.71
N ASP A 83 12.66 18.36 -20.58
CA ASP A 83 12.87 19.02 -21.87
C ASP A 83 13.00 20.56 -21.71
N PRO A 84 13.38 21.30 -22.77
CA PRO A 84 13.49 22.76 -22.71
C PRO A 84 12.20 23.49 -22.33
N ASP A 85 11.04 22.89 -22.59
CA ASP A 85 9.73 23.43 -22.24
C ASP A 85 9.34 23.14 -20.78
N GLY A 86 10.16 22.37 -20.05
CA GLY A 86 10.00 22.05 -18.65
C GLY A 86 9.20 20.77 -18.37
N HIS A 87 8.82 20.00 -19.39
CA HIS A 87 8.13 18.73 -19.21
C HIS A 87 9.08 17.62 -18.81
N VAL A 88 8.76 16.96 -17.69
CA VAL A 88 9.46 15.75 -17.25
C VAL A 88 8.91 14.53 -18.00
N ARG A 89 9.81 13.76 -18.61
CA ARG A 89 9.51 12.50 -19.32
C ARG A 89 10.38 11.38 -18.79
N ILE A 90 9.94 10.14 -18.97
CA ILE A 90 10.75 8.94 -18.83
C ILE A 90 11.40 8.67 -20.18
N LEU A 91 12.73 8.71 -20.25
CA LEU A 91 13.47 8.15 -21.36
C LEU A 91 13.62 6.65 -21.14
N CYS A 92 12.98 5.85 -21.97
CA CYS A 92 13.10 4.39 -21.96
C CYS A 92 14.38 3.99 -22.71
N ASN A 93 15.52 4.30 -22.09
CA ASN A 93 16.86 4.22 -22.68
C ASN A 93 17.65 2.97 -22.26
N ASP A 94 16.97 1.98 -21.68
CA ASP A 94 17.54 0.71 -21.24
C ASP A 94 18.77 0.87 -20.31
N ALA A 95 18.87 1.97 -19.56
CA ALA A 95 19.97 2.25 -18.63
C ALA A 95 20.00 1.33 -17.38
N GLY A 96 19.06 0.38 -17.31
CA GLY A 96 19.00 -0.66 -16.29
C GLY A 96 18.56 -0.19 -14.91
N VAL A 97 18.43 -1.17 -14.02
CA VAL A 97 18.03 -1.04 -12.61
C VAL A 97 19.15 -1.50 -11.69
N GLU A 98 19.12 -1.04 -10.44
CA GLU A 98 20.12 -1.44 -9.45
C GLU A 98 19.76 -2.77 -8.78
N PHE A 99 20.70 -3.71 -8.73
CA PHE A 99 20.54 -4.99 -8.05
C PHE A 99 21.58 -5.11 -6.94
N ILE A 100 21.13 -5.45 -5.73
CA ILE A 100 21.95 -5.53 -4.53
C ILE A 100 21.81 -6.92 -3.91
N GLN A 101 22.94 -7.58 -3.68
CA GLN A 101 23.02 -8.75 -2.84
C GLN A 101 23.55 -8.34 -1.46
N ALA A 102 22.81 -8.69 -0.42
CA ALA A 102 23.18 -8.41 0.96
C ALA A 102 23.08 -9.67 1.83
N LYS A 103 23.79 -9.66 2.96
CA LYS A 103 23.71 -10.69 3.99
C LYS A 103 23.42 -10.04 5.33
N ALA A 104 22.37 -10.48 5.99
CA ALA A 104 22.01 -10.03 7.33
C ALA A 104 22.93 -10.68 8.38
N ASN A 105 23.08 -10.02 9.52
CA ASN A 105 23.71 -10.59 10.70
C ASN A 105 23.03 -11.93 11.08
N HIS A 106 23.80 -12.91 11.56
CA HIS A 106 23.34 -14.25 11.91
C HIS A 106 22.24 -14.29 12.99
N HIS A 107 22.08 -13.20 13.76
CA HIS A 107 20.99 -13.06 14.73
C HIS A 107 19.62 -12.79 14.09
N PHE A 108 19.57 -12.36 12.83
CA PHE A 108 18.33 -12.09 12.11
C PHE A 108 17.84 -13.38 11.43
N ASN A 109 16.96 -14.06 12.14
CA ASN A 109 16.16 -15.17 11.65
C ASN A 109 14.67 -14.79 11.66
N ILE A 110 13.86 -15.52 10.90
CA ILE A 110 12.42 -15.29 10.72
C ILE A 110 11.71 -15.22 12.06
N HIS A 111 11.99 -16.17 12.96
CA HIS A 111 11.36 -16.25 14.28
C HIS A 111 11.61 -14.99 15.12
N ASN A 112 12.78 -14.37 14.99
CA ASN A 112 13.16 -13.20 15.78
C ASN A 112 12.63 -11.89 15.21
N ILE A 113 12.45 -11.78 13.89
CA ILE A 113 12.09 -10.50 13.23
C ILE A 113 10.62 -10.38 12.87
N LEU A 114 9.87 -11.49 12.84
CA LEU A 114 8.44 -11.49 12.51
C LEU A 114 7.44 -11.24 13.66
N PRO A 115 7.71 -11.47 14.96
CA PRO A 115 6.68 -11.38 15.99
C PRO A 115 5.88 -10.07 15.94
N ASN A 116 4.55 -10.17 15.82
CA ASN A 116 3.65 -9.02 15.64
C ASN A 116 3.28 -8.30 16.96
N LEU A 117 3.74 -8.82 18.10
CA LEU A 117 3.40 -8.26 19.42
C LEU A 117 4.15 -6.95 19.73
N GLN A 118 5.21 -6.65 18.97
CA GLN A 118 6.06 -5.47 19.17
C GLN A 118 6.09 -4.59 17.91
N ASP A 119 6.86 -3.51 17.98
CA ASP A 119 7.20 -2.68 16.82
C ASP A 119 7.85 -3.51 15.71
N VAL A 120 7.59 -3.11 14.46
CA VAL A 120 8.21 -3.72 13.29
C VAL A 120 9.72 -3.64 13.45
N HIS A 121 10.38 -4.79 13.38
CA HIS A 121 11.81 -4.87 13.61
C HIS A 121 12.59 -3.96 12.65
N HIS A 122 13.45 -3.11 13.20
CA HIS A 122 14.14 -2.05 12.46
C HIS A 122 15.03 -2.57 11.30
N CYS A 123 15.50 -3.82 11.37
CA CYS A 123 16.34 -4.41 10.32
C CYS A 123 15.68 -4.38 8.92
N PHE A 124 14.34 -4.48 8.84
CA PHE A 124 13.64 -4.41 7.55
C PHE A 124 13.92 -3.10 6.81
N LYS A 125 14.28 -2.03 7.53
CA LYS A 125 14.61 -0.74 6.94
C LYS A 125 15.93 -0.74 6.16
N GLU A 126 16.82 -1.69 6.47
CA GLU A 126 18.10 -1.88 5.79
C GLU A 126 17.97 -2.86 4.63
N PHE A 127 16.85 -3.57 4.50
CA PHE A 127 16.64 -4.57 3.44
C PHE A 127 16.16 -3.98 2.11
N PHE A 128 16.34 -2.67 1.91
CA PHE A 128 15.90 -1.93 0.73
C PHE A 128 16.98 -0.96 0.23
N ALA A 129 17.06 -0.83 -1.10
CA ALA A 129 17.83 0.21 -1.76
C ALA A 129 17.12 1.57 -1.71
N PHE A 130 17.85 2.64 -2.05
CA PHE A 130 17.28 3.99 -2.26
C PHE A 130 16.49 4.55 -1.07
N ASP A 131 16.99 4.33 0.16
CA ASP A 131 16.41 4.90 1.37
C ASP A 131 16.18 6.42 1.22
N ARG A 132 14.95 6.86 1.57
CA ARG A 132 14.47 8.25 1.47
C ARG A 132 14.72 8.94 0.12
N THR A 133 14.95 8.19 -0.97
CA THR A 133 15.20 8.79 -2.28
C THR A 133 13.91 9.35 -2.86
N ILE A 134 13.92 10.64 -3.17
CA ILE A 134 12.79 11.36 -3.78
C ILE A 134 12.70 11.01 -5.26
N SER A 135 11.48 10.82 -5.77
CA SER A 135 11.16 10.47 -7.17
C SER A 135 11.88 11.36 -8.18
N TYR A 136 11.96 12.68 -7.96
CA TYR A 136 12.68 13.60 -8.85
C TYR A 136 14.16 13.22 -9.10
N SER A 137 14.78 12.47 -8.17
CA SER A 137 16.13 11.92 -8.34
C SER A 137 16.27 10.95 -9.52
N GLY A 138 15.16 10.50 -10.12
CA GLY A 138 15.15 9.66 -11.32
C GLY A 138 15.87 10.26 -12.53
N HIS A 139 16.20 11.55 -12.50
CA HIS A 139 17.07 12.20 -13.49
C HIS A 139 18.50 11.66 -13.47
N SER A 140 19.01 11.34 -12.28
CA SER A 140 20.41 10.91 -12.07
C SER A 140 20.54 9.52 -11.44
N LYS A 141 19.46 8.94 -10.92
CA LYS A 141 19.43 7.62 -10.29
C LYS A 141 18.55 6.64 -11.08
N PRO A 142 18.78 5.32 -10.96
CA PRO A 142 17.86 4.32 -11.47
C PRO A 142 16.43 4.53 -10.96
N LEU A 143 15.44 4.21 -11.80
CA LEU A 143 14.02 4.33 -11.45
C LEU A 143 13.51 3.13 -10.62
N ALA A 144 14.27 2.03 -10.58
CA ALA A 144 13.99 0.89 -9.75
C ALA A 144 15.26 0.23 -9.19
N ALA A 145 15.10 -0.50 -8.10
CA ALA A 145 16.11 -1.38 -7.54
C ALA A 145 15.49 -2.62 -6.88
N VAL A 146 16.25 -3.71 -6.89
CA VAL A 146 15.94 -4.96 -6.17
C VAL A 146 17.10 -5.26 -5.22
N GLN A 147 16.79 -5.46 -3.95
CA GLN A 147 17.75 -5.95 -2.96
C GLN A 147 17.34 -7.34 -2.49
N VAL A 148 18.26 -8.29 -2.57
CA VAL A 148 18.09 -9.67 -2.07
C VAL A 148 18.98 -9.81 -0.85
N THR A 149 18.37 -10.02 0.31
CA THR A 149 19.06 -10.13 1.60
C THR A 149 18.97 -11.56 2.11
N GLU A 150 20.11 -12.22 2.28
CA GLU A 150 20.23 -13.53 2.95
C GLU A 150 20.05 -13.36 4.46
N LEU A 151 19.14 -14.11 5.07
CA LEU A 151 18.99 -14.23 6.53
C LEU A 151 19.48 -15.62 6.98
N ALA A 152 19.55 -15.85 8.29
CA ALA A 152 20.00 -17.14 8.83
C ALA A 152 19.11 -18.31 8.36
N ASP A 153 17.80 -18.09 8.27
CA ASP A 153 16.77 -19.10 7.95
C ASP A 153 15.75 -18.61 6.89
N GLY A 154 16.07 -17.54 6.17
CA GLY A 154 15.17 -16.99 5.16
C GLY A 154 15.86 -16.10 4.13
N VAL A 155 15.04 -15.56 3.24
CA VAL A 155 15.46 -14.59 2.22
C VAL A 155 14.47 -13.45 2.20
N PHE A 156 14.96 -12.22 2.18
CA PHE A 156 14.14 -11.04 1.96
C PHE A 156 14.41 -10.46 0.57
N ILE A 157 13.35 -10.27 -0.22
CA ILE A 157 13.43 -9.60 -1.53
C ILE A 157 12.71 -8.26 -1.41
N GLY A 158 13.47 -7.17 -1.43
CA GLY A 158 12.96 -5.80 -1.36
C GLY A 158 13.00 -5.09 -2.71
N CYS A 159 11.87 -4.53 -3.14
CA CYS A 159 11.77 -3.71 -4.34
C CYS A 159 11.60 -2.23 -3.97
N SER A 160 12.38 -1.37 -4.62
CA SER A 160 12.31 0.09 -4.48
C SER A 160 12.04 0.70 -5.85
N VAL A 161 10.90 1.36 -6.05
CA VAL A 161 10.48 1.86 -7.37
C VAL A 161 10.02 3.31 -7.28
N ASN A 162 10.43 4.13 -8.25
CA ASN A 162 10.09 5.54 -8.32
C ASN A 162 8.56 5.76 -8.36
N HIS A 163 8.04 6.56 -7.43
CA HIS A 163 6.58 6.73 -7.27
C HIS A 163 5.98 7.58 -8.40
N ALA A 164 6.75 8.42 -9.09
CA ALA A 164 6.29 9.12 -10.29
C ALA A 164 6.23 8.21 -11.53
N VAL A 165 6.70 6.96 -11.43
CA VAL A 165 6.61 5.96 -12.51
C VAL A 165 5.50 4.94 -12.23
N THR A 166 5.24 4.62 -10.96
CA THR A 166 4.24 3.61 -10.57
C THR A 166 3.38 4.04 -9.39
N ASP A 167 2.12 3.61 -9.39
CA ASP A 167 1.28 3.50 -8.20
C ASP A 167 1.30 2.08 -7.63
N GLY A 168 0.55 1.83 -6.55
CA GLY A 168 0.48 0.51 -5.93
C GLY A 168 0.01 -0.62 -6.87
N THR A 169 -0.86 -0.32 -7.84
CA THR A 169 -1.34 -1.33 -8.81
C THR A 169 -0.23 -1.73 -9.78
N SER A 170 0.41 -0.75 -10.41
CA SER A 170 1.50 -0.99 -11.37
C SER A 170 2.78 -1.50 -10.70
N PHE A 171 3.06 -1.09 -9.45
CA PHE A 171 4.15 -1.63 -8.63
C PHE A 171 4.01 -3.15 -8.40
N TRP A 172 2.85 -3.60 -7.91
CA TRP A 172 2.64 -5.02 -7.64
C TRP A 172 2.48 -5.83 -8.92
N HIS A 173 2.06 -5.22 -10.04
CA HIS A 173 2.11 -5.88 -11.34
C HIS A 173 3.56 -6.23 -11.71
N PHE A 174 4.48 -5.26 -11.68
CA PHE A 174 5.91 -5.52 -11.91
C PHE A 174 6.46 -6.59 -10.96
N PHE A 175 6.24 -6.44 -9.64
CA PHE A 175 6.85 -7.35 -8.67
C PHE A 175 6.30 -8.78 -8.80
N ASN A 176 5.00 -8.95 -9.06
CA ASN A 176 4.43 -10.27 -9.31
C ASN A 176 4.90 -10.87 -10.62
N THR A 177 5.04 -10.08 -11.69
CA THR A 177 5.63 -10.57 -12.94
C THR A 177 7.08 -11.01 -12.75
N PHE A 178 7.86 -10.28 -11.94
CA PHE A 178 9.22 -10.70 -11.59
C PHE A 178 9.23 -12.06 -10.88
N ALA A 179 8.36 -12.26 -9.89
CA ALA A 179 8.22 -13.54 -9.20
C ALA A 179 7.78 -14.67 -10.14
N GLU A 180 6.79 -14.40 -11.02
CA GLU A 180 6.26 -15.35 -12.00
C GLU A 180 7.37 -15.82 -12.97
N ILE A 181 8.15 -14.90 -13.53
CA ILE A 181 9.26 -15.23 -14.43
C ILE A 181 10.34 -16.01 -13.67
N CYS A 182 10.67 -15.62 -12.44
CA CYS A 182 11.62 -16.36 -11.60
C CYS A 182 11.17 -17.80 -11.31
N LYS A 183 9.88 -18.03 -11.07
CA LYS A 183 9.33 -19.37 -10.82
C LYS A 183 9.41 -20.31 -12.03
N GLY A 184 9.72 -19.81 -13.22
CA GLY A 184 9.67 -20.57 -14.48
C GLY A 184 8.43 -20.27 -15.32
N GLY A 185 7.78 -19.13 -15.09
CA GLY A 185 6.76 -18.59 -15.98
C GLY A 185 7.28 -18.39 -17.40
N LYS A 186 6.38 -18.38 -18.38
CA LYS A 186 6.75 -18.09 -19.78
C LYS A 186 7.34 -16.68 -19.86
N ILE A 187 8.39 -16.49 -20.67
CA ILE A 187 8.92 -15.16 -21.01
C ILE A 187 7.80 -14.25 -21.54
N LYS A 188 6.78 -14.82 -22.20
CA LYS A 188 5.56 -14.12 -22.59
C LYS A 188 4.53 -14.11 -21.45
N ILE A 189 4.33 -12.93 -20.87
CA ILE A 189 3.38 -12.72 -19.78
C ILE A 189 1.94 -12.63 -20.29
N SER A 190 0.98 -13.14 -19.51
CA SER A 190 -0.44 -13.12 -19.87
C SER A 190 -1.08 -11.74 -19.74
N LYS A 191 -0.48 -10.86 -18.92
CA LYS A 191 -0.98 -9.53 -18.57
C LYS A 191 0.10 -8.50 -18.85
N SER A 192 0.17 -8.02 -20.08
CA SER A 192 1.16 -7.00 -20.46
C SER A 192 0.80 -5.65 -19.84
N PRO A 193 1.77 -4.86 -19.35
CA PRO A 193 1.52 -3.49 -18.91
C PRO A 193 1.12 -2.61 -20.10
N ASP A 194 0.14 -1.75 -19.89
CA ASP A 194 -0.31 -0.75 -20.87
C ASP A 194 0.44 0.57 -20.64
N PHE A 195 1.23 0.98 -21.62
CA PHE A 195 2.01 2.22 -21.59
C PHE A 195 1.33 3.36 -22.35
N SER A 196 0.08 3.20 -22.77
CA SER A 196 -0.68 4.27 -23.42
C SER A 196 -0.68 5.52 -22.56
N ARG A 197 -0.44 6.67 -23.18
CA ARG A 197 -0.43 7.99 -22.50
C ARG A 197 -1.52 8.92 -22.97
N ASP A 198 -2.14 8.66 -24.12
CA ASP A 198 -3.33 9.36 -24.59
C ASP A 198 -4.54 8.96 -23.74
N THR A 199 -4.67 9.64 -22.61
CA THR A 199 -5.68 9.38 -21.57
C THR A 199 -6.13 10.70 -20.99
N VAL A 200 -7.18 10.67 -20.18
CA VAL A 200 -7.63 11.84 -19.41
C VAL A 200 -6.55 12.46 -18.50
N PHE A 201 -5.46 11.75 -18.23
CA PHE A 201 -4.36 12.25 -17.41
C PHE A 201 -3.25 12.92 -18.23
N ASP A 202 -3.34 12.93 -19.57
CA ASP A 202 -2.42 13.72 -20.38
C ASP A 202 -2.75 15.22 -20.23
N SER A 203 -1.71 16.03 -20.06
CA SER A 203 -1.85 17.46 -19.79
C SER A 203 -0.68 18.28 -20.34
N PRO A 204 -0.94 19.48 -20.86
CA PRO A 204 0.12 20.42 -21.22
C PRO A 204 0.70 21.16 -20.00
N ALA A 205 0.21 20.92 -18.78
CA ALA A 205 0.69 21.61 -17.59
C ALA A 205 2.16 21.26 -17.28
N VAL A 206 2.92 22.29 -16.88
CA VAL A 206 4.32 22.16 -16.43
C VAL A 206 4.38 22.44 -14.94
N LEU A 207 4.82 21.43 -14.18
CA LEU A 207 5.05 21.57 -12.74
C LEU A 207 6.43 22.19 -12.51
N LYS A 208 6.46 23.43 -12.02
CA LYS A 208 7.69 24.17 -11.76
C LYS A 208 8.31 23.77 -10.42
N PHE A 209 9.64 23.70 -10.38
CA PHE A 209 10.40 23.39 -9.18
C PHE A 209 11.41 24.50 -8.84
N PRO A 210 11.75 24.68 -7.56
CA PRO A 210 12.90 25.51 -7.19
C PRO A 210 14.20 24.87 -7.69
N ALA A 211 15.29 25.66 -7.70
CA ALA A 211 16.62 25.14 -7.99
C ALA A 211 16.96 23.98 -7.02
N GLY A 212 17.39 22.84 -7.58
CA GLY A 212 17.64 21.61 -6.82
C GLY A 212 16.46 20.63 -6.74
N GLY A 213 15.29 20.99 -7.29
CA GLY A 213 14.13 20.10 -7.37
C GLY A 213 13.21 20.15 -6.13
N PRO A 214 12.14 19.34 -6.12
CA PRO A 214 11.19 19.29 -5.02
C PRO A 214 11.79 18.59 -3.79
N LYS A 215 11.23 18.90 -2.61
CA LYS A 215 11.49 18.19 -1.36
C LYS A 215 10.27 17.39 -0.96
N VAL A 216 10.45 16.37 -0.11
CA VAL A 216 9.31 15.75 0.56
C VAL A 216 8.53 16.79 1.34
N THR A 217 7.23 16.54 1.43
CA THR A 217 6.31 17.44 2.10
C THR A 217 6.21 17.15 3.60
N PHE A 218 6.89 16.15 4.15
CA PHE A 218 6.88 15.83 5.59
C PHE A 218 8.30 15.77 6.18
N SER A 219 8.42 15.88 7.51
CA SER A 219 9.70 15.70 8.21
C SER A 219 10.11 14.23 8.21
N GLY A 220 11.34 13.93 7.84
CA GLY A 220 11.89 12.58 7.87
C GLY A 220 12.49 12.17 9.22
N ASP A 221 12.61 13.10 10.17
CA ASP A 221 13.43 12.93 11.38
C ASP A 221 12.60 12.93 12.67
N GLU A 222 11.28 12.97 12.54
CA GLU A 222 10.37 12.79 13.67
C GLU A 222 10.52 11.38 14.27
N PRO A 223 10.47 11.25 15.62
CA PRO A 223 10.41 9.94 16.24
C PRO A 223 9.10 9.27 15.86
N LEU A 224 9.16 8.05 15.35
CA LEU A 224 7.99 7.29 14.88
C LEU A 224 8.08 5.86 15.41
N ARG A 225 6.92 5.34 15.84
CA ARG A 225 6.71 3.90 16.05
C ARG A 225 5.97 3.32 14.86
N GLU A 226 6.32 2.09 14.51
CA GLU A 226 5.69 1.35 13.42
C GLU A 226 5.19 0.01 13.97
N ARG A 227 3.88 -0.20 13.88
CA ARG A 227 3.20 -1.43 14.34
C ARG A 227 2.45 -2.08 13.19
N ILE A 228 2.36 -3.41 13.24
CA ILE A 228 1.42 -4.16 12.39
C ILE A 228 0.33 -4.71 13.29
N PHE A 229 -0.91 -4.30 13.02
CA PHE A 229 -2.11 -4.81 13.69
C PHE A 229 -2.82 -5.79 12.77
N HIS A 230 -2.99 -7.03 13.21
CA HIS A 230 -3.71 -8.06 12.47
C HIS A 230 -5.20 -8.02 12.83
N PHE A 231 -6.05 -7.98 11.82
CA PHE A 231 -7.50 -8.06 11.94
C PHE A 231 -8.00 -9.32 11.27
N SER A 232 -8.51 -10.26 12.07
CA SER A 232 -9.12 -11.47 11.56
C SER A 232 -10.33 -11.15 10.66
N ARG A 233 -10.69 -12.10 9.80
CA ARG A 233 -11.89 -12.00 8.95
C ARG A 233 -13.15 -11.73 9.77
N GLU A 234 -13.27 -12.39 10.92
CA GLU A 234 -14.40 -12.20 11.83
C GLU A 234 -14.45 -10.76 12.39
N ALA A 235 -13.31 -10.23 12.84
CA ALA A 235 -13.21 -8.85 13.34
C ALA A 235 -13.61 -7.82 12.27
N ILE A 236 -13.13 -8.02 11.03
CA ILE A 236 -13.51 -7.20 9.87
C ILE A 236 -15.02 -7.24 9.63
N LEU A 237 -15.65 -8.42 9.68
CA LEU A 237 -17.09 -8.57 9.49
C LEU A 237 -17.89 -7.96 10.65
N LYS A 238 -17.42 -8.05 11.89
CA LYS A 238 -18.03 -7.38 13.05
C LYS A 238 -18.01 -5.87 12.90
N MET A 239 -16.88 -5.28 12.50
CA MET A 239 -16.79 -3.85 12.21
C MET A 239 -17.70 -3.45 11.07
N LYS A 240 -17.75 -4.24 9.99
CA LYS A 240 -18.65 -4.01 8.87
C LYS A 240 -20.12 -4.03 9.31
N PHE A 241 -20.50 -4.97 10.16
CA PHE A 241 -21.85 -5.02 10.72
C PHE A 241 -22.17 -3.79 11.56
N ARG A 242 -21.26 -3.38 12.45
CA ARG A 242 -21.40 -2.17 13.27
C ARG A 242 -21.52 -0.91 12.42
N ALA A 243 -20.75 -0.81 11.34
CA ALA A 243 -20.81 0.30 10.40
C ALA A 243 -22.13 0.35 9.60
N ASN A 244 -22.78 -0.81 9.37
CA ASN A 244 -24.03 -0.89 8.61
C ASN A 244 -25.28 -1.02 9.49
N THR A 245 -25.17 -1.01 10.83
CA THR A 245 -26.31 -1.35 11.71
C THR A 245 -27.48 -0.38 11.56
N GLY A 246 -27.23 0.92 11.35
CA GLY A 246 -28.29 1.91 11.08
C GLY A 246 -29.05 1.66 9.77
N ILE A 247 -28.37 1.16 8.73
CA ILE A 247 -28.98 0.78 7.45
C ILE A 247 -29.84 -0.48 7.62
N LEU A 248 -29.37 -1.43 8.43
CA LEU A 248 -30.05 -2.69 8.67
C LEU A 248 -31.33 -2.50 9.49
N LYS A 249 -31.33 -1.65 10.54
CA LYS A 249 -32.49 -1.38 11.41
C LYS A 249 -33.74 -0.88 10.67
N ASN A 250 -33.59 -0.23 9.50
CA ASN A 250 -34.72 0.24 8.69
C ASN A 250 -35.41 -0.87 7.86
N ASN A 251 -34.90 -2.10 7.86
CA ASN A 251 -35.53 -3.26 7.23
C ASN A 251 -36.17 -4.18 8.29
N LYS A 252 -37.51 -4.29 8.30
CA LYS A 252 -38.29 -5.13 9.25
C LYS A 252 -37.83 -6.60 9.33
N LEU A 253 -37.24 -7.17 8.26
CA LEU A 253 -36.75 -8.56 8.23
C LEU A 253 -35.45 -8.80 9.05
N THR A 254 -34.75 -7.76 9.50
CA THR A 254 -33.43 -7.90 10.15
C THR A 254 -33.46 -7.83 11.67
N ALA A 255 -34.60 -7.47 12.27
CA ALA A 255 -34.73 -7.31 13.73
C ALA A 255 -34.50 -8.62 14.49
N THR A 256 -34.94 -9.75 13.92
CA THR A 256 -34.76 -11.10 14.49
C THR A 256 -33.29 -11.55 14.43
N THR A 257 -32.61 -11.33 13.31
CA THR A 257 -31.18 -11.68 13.17
C THR A 257 -30.27 -10.76 13.99
N ASN A 258 -30.65 -9.50 14.17
CA ASN A 258 -29.94 -8.58 15.08
C ASN A 258 -30.03 -9.05 16.54
N HIS A 259 -31.19 -9.52 17.00
CA HIS A 259 -31.34 -10.12 18.34
C HIS A 259 -30.49 -11.38 18.50
N GLU A 260 -30.43 -12.22 17.46
CA GLU A 260 -29.63 -13.44 17.46
C GLU A 260 -28.11 -13.13 17.50
N ILE A 261 -27.63 -12.13 16.76
CA ILE A 261 -26.23 -11.69 16.79
C ILE A 261 -25.87 -11.05 18.13
N LEU A 262 -26.72 -10.15 18.66
CA LEU A 262 -26.48 -9.53 19.97
C LEU A 262 -26.54 -10.57 21.10
N GLY A 263 -27.42 -11.58 21.01
CA GLY A 263 -27.49 -12.71 21.94
C GLY A 263 -26.23 -13.57 21.89
N LYS A 264 -25.76 -13.91 20.68
CA LYS A 264 -24.51 -14.66 20.46
C LYS A 264 -23.25 -13.88 20.87
N GLN A 265 -23.28 -12.55 20.81
CA GLN A 265 -22.21 -11.69 21.34
C GLN A 265 -22.20 -11.59 22.88
N ARG A 266 -23.35 -11.81 23.54
CA ARG A 266 -23.48 -11.65 25.00
C ARG A 266 -23.15 -12.91 25.80
N ASN A 267 -23.46 -14.09 25.28
CA ASN A 267 -23.47 -15.31 26.10
C ASN A 267 -22.24 -16.23 25.94
N ASP A 268 -21.57 -16.27 24.79
CA ASP A 268 -20.61 -17.35 24.52
C ASP A 268 -19.30 -16.86 23.88
N SER A 269 -18.23 -16.80 24.68
CA SER A 269 -16.87 -16.96 24.17
C SER A 269 -16.59 -18.46 23.98
N LEU A 270 -17.20 -19.13 23.00
CA LEU A 270 -17.08 -20.58 22.88
C LEU A 270 -16.45 -21.08 21.58
N LYS A 271 -15.42 -21.89 21.84
CA LYS A 271 -14.81 -22.86 20.94
C LYS A 271 -15.88 -23.70 20.24
N THR A 272 -15.64 -23.95 18.95
CA THR A 272 -16.34 -24.92 18.11
C THR A 272 -16.36 -26.31 18.72
N VAL A 273 -17.56 -26.85 18.94
CA VAL A 273 -17.81 -28.30 18.88
C VAL A 273 -19.15 -28.51 18.16
N ASN A 274 -19.09 -29.26 17.06
CA ASN A 274 -20.19 -29.94 16.36
C ASN A 274 -21.42 -29.10 15.95
N GLY A 275 -21.42 -28.64 14.69
CA GLY A 275 -22.65 -28.52 13.90
C GLY A 275 -23.39 -27.16 13.88
N ASP A 276 -22.92 -26.15 14.61
CA ASP A 276 -23.58 -24.83 14.65
C ASP A 276 -22.91 -23.77 13.75
N LEU A 277 -23.73 -22.91 13.13
CA LEU A 277 -23.30 -21.79 12.28
C LEU A 277 -22.35 -20.85 13.03
N THR A 278 -21.12 -20.72 12.55
CA THR A 278 -20.14 -19.76 13.08
C THR A 278 -20.65 -18.32 12.92
N LEU A 279 -20.29 -17.41 13.83
CA LEU A 279 -20.64 -15.98 13.73
C LEU A 279 -20.20 -15.39 12.38
N THR A 280 -19.04 -15.82 11.88
CA THR A 280 -18.56 -15.51 10.53
C THR A 280 -19.57 -15.92 9.46
N ALA A 281 -20.07 -17.16 9.47
CA ALA A 281 -21.06 -17.63 8.49
C ALA A 281 -22.39 -16.84 8.56
N VAL A 282 -22.84 -16.48 9.77
CA VAL A 282 -24.03 -15.63 9.96
C VAL A 282 -23.84 -14.24 9.35
N LEU A 283 -22.71 -13.59 9.65
CA LEU A 283 -22.38 -12.27 9.10
C LEU A 283 -22.23 -12.31 7.58
N GLU A 284 -21.63 -13.36 7.04
CA GLU A 284 -21.51 -13.53 5.59
C GLU A 284 -22.86 -13.73 4.90
N SER A 285 -23.75 -14.54 5.47
CA SER A 285 -25.12 -14.71 4.96
C SER A 285 -25.88 -13.37 4.93
N LEU A 286 -25.77 -12.57 5.99
CA LEU A 286 -26.38 -11.24 6.07
C LEU A 286 -25.92 -10.29 4.97
N PHE A 287 -24.62 -10.30 4.64
CA PHE A 287 -24.10 -9.44 3.58
C PHE A 287 -24.32 -10.02 2.17
N LYS A 288 -24.35 -11.35 2.01
CA LYS A 288 -24.73 -11.99 0.73
C LYS A 288 -26.18 -11.70 0.35
N ASN A 289 -27.10 -11.74 1.30
CA ASN A 289 -28.52 -11.44 1.05
C ASN A 289 -28.80 -9.95 0.79
N ASN A 290 -27.83 -9.06 1.04
CA ASN A 290 -27.94 -7.62 0.84
C ASN A 290 -27.07 -7.09 -0.32
N SER A 291 -26.35 -7.96 -1.05
CA SER A 291 -25.26 -7.61 -1.98
C SER A 291 -25.64 -6.76 -3.20
N ASN A 292 -26.92 -6.41 -3.38
CA ASN A 292 -27.44 -5.62 -4.50
C ASN A 292 -27.76 -4.16 -4.15
N ARG A 293 -27.35 -3.64 -2.98
CA ARG A 293 -27.69 -2.27 -2.57
C ARG A 293 -26.51 -1.31 -2.78
N THR A 294 -26.73 -0.27 -3.59
CA THR A 294 -25.83 0.85 -3.91
C THR A 294 -25.41 1.73 -2.71
N GLY A 295 -25.69 1.32 -1.47
CA GLY A 295 -25.41 2.08 -0.24
C GLY A 295 -24.75 1.28 0.88
N GLU A 296 -24.28 0.05 0.61
CA GLU A 296 -23.59 -0.76 1.63
C GLU A 296 -22.17 -0.22 1.91
N ILE A 297 -21.84 -0.03 3.18
CA ILE A 297 -20.49 0.38 3.61
C ILE A 297 -19.58 -0.85 3.56
N SER A 298 -18.46 -0.74 2.84
CA SER A 298 -17.53 -1.84 2.64
C SER A 298 -16.73 -2.18 3.91
N SER A 299 -16.18 -3.41 3.97
CA SER A 299 -15.24 -3.83 5.02
C SER A 299 -14.07 -2.86 5.18
N PHE A 300 -13.50 -2.41 4.07
CA PHE A 300 -12.34 -1.52 4.08
C PHE A 300 -12.68 -0.12 4.61
N GLN A 301 -13.86 0.41 4.26
CA GLN A 301 -14.37 1.68 4.82
C GLN A 301 -14.66 1.55 6.32
N SER A 302 -15.20 0.41 6.75
CA SER A 302 -15.52 0.13 8.15
C SER A 302 -14.25 0.09 9.02
N LEU A 303 -13.23 -0.65 8.55
CA LEU A 303 -11.90 -0.66 9.19
C LEU A 303 -11.25 0.73 9.18
N SER A 304 -11.30 1.43 8.05
CA SER A 304 -10.75 2.79 7.92
C SER A 304 -11.40 3.76 8.91
N ALA A 305 -12.72 3.71 9.08
CA ALA A 305 -13.44 4.52 10.04
C ALA A 305 -13.08 4.18 11.49
N GLN A 306 -12.91 2.89 11.81
CA GLN A 306 -12.50 2.46 13.15
C GLN A 306 -11.10 3.00 13.48
N VAL A 307 -10.16 2.89 12.55
CA VAL A 307 -8.81 3.44 12.71
C VAL A 307 -8.86 4.97 12.85
N TRP A 308 -9.67 5.66 12.04
CA TRP A 308 -9.82 7.11 12.11
C TRP A 308 -10.31 7.58 13.48
N ARG A 309 -11.37 6.94 14.00
CA ARG A 309 -11.87 7.21 15.36
C ARG A 309 -10.80 6.95 16.41
N SER A 310 -10.15 5.78 16.36
CA SER A 310 -9.21 5.35 17.40
C SER A 310 -7.96 6.23 17.44
N VAL A 311 -7.37 6.56 16.28
CA VAL A 311 -6.23 7.49 16.22
C VAL A 311 -6.64 8.91 16.64
N THR A 312 -7.82 9.38 16.23
CA THR A 312 -8.31 10.71 16.67
C THR A 312 -8.45 10.78 18.19
N ARG A 313 -8.95 9.71 18.82
CA ARG A 313 -9.03 9.59 20.28
C ARG A 313 -7.65 9.53 20.93
N SER A 314 -6.76 8.71 20.37
CA SER A 314 -5.39 8.50 20.88
C SER A 314 -4.56 9.78 20.86
N ARG A 315 -4.82 10.68 19.90
CA ARG A 315 -4.19 12.00 19.80
C ARG A 315 -4.73 13.03 20.80
N ASN A 316 -5.80 12.71 21.53
CA ASN A 316 -6.46 13.61 22.48
C ASN A 316 -6.74 15.02 21.89
N LEU A 317 -7.27 15.06 20.66
CA LEU A 317 -7.51 16.32 19.96
C LEU A 317 -8.60 17.14 20.66
N ALA A 318 -8.47 18.46 20.64
CA ALA A 318 -9.52 19.35 21.11
C ALA A 318 -10.84 19.08 20.36
N PRO A 319 -12.02 19.14 21.02
CA PRO A 319 -13.31 18.78 20.41
C PRO A 319 -13.59 19.45 19.04
N ALA A 320 -13.29 20.74 18.93
CA ALA A 320 -13.50 21.53 17.70
C ALA A 320 -12.41 21.35 16.63
N LYS A 321 -11.31 20.64 16.94
CA LYS A 321 -10.22 20.41 15.98
C LYS A 321 -10.72 19.56 14.81
N THR A 322 -10.53 20.03 13.59
CA THR A 322 -10.78 19.24 12.39
C THR A 322 -9.76 18.10 12.30
N THR A 323 -10.25 16.89 12.08
CA THR A 323 -9.48 15.68 11.76
C THR A 323 -9.74 15.27 10.32
N THR A 324 -8.72 14.77 9.63
CA THR A 324 -8.77 14.46 8.20
C THR A 324 -8.35 13.02 7.92
N PHE A 325 -9.20 12.26 7.23
CA PHE A 325 -8.87 10.94 6.70
C PHE A 325 -8.67 11.01 5.18
N ARG A 326 -7.44 10.78 4.71
CA ARG A 326 -7.12 10.76 3.28
C ARG A 326 -7.07 9.33 2.76
N MET A 327 -7.85 9.02 1.71
CA MET A 327 -7.77 7.75 0.99
C MET A 327 -7.19 7.97 -0.40
N ALA A 328 -6.30 7.08 -0.84
CA ALA A 328 -5.96 6.95 -2.25
C ALA A 328 -7.04 6.14 -2.98
N VAL A 329 -7.58 6.68 -4.07
CA VAL A 329 -8.62 6.03 -4.89
C VAL A 329 -8.04 5.66 -6.24
N ASN A 330 -8.15 4.39 -6.62
CA ASN A 330 -7.79 3.94 -7.96
C ASN A 330 -8.85 4.40 -8.96
N CYS A 331 -8.43 5.20 -9.95
CA CYS A 331 -9.27 5.84 -10.94
C CYS A 331 -9.49 4.97 -12.20
N ARG A 332 -8.72 3.90 -12.42
CA ARG A 332 -8.77 3.09 -13.66
C ARG A 332 -10.18 2.61 -14.01
N HIS A 333 -10.91 2.10 -13.02
CA HIS A 333 -12.26 1.55 -13.16
C HIS A 333 -13.38 2.59 -12.98
N ARG A 334 -13.03 3.85 -12.69
CA ARG A 334 -13.99 4.93 -12.40
C ARG A 334 -14.22 5.86 -13.58
N LEU A 335 -13.32 5.84 -14.55
CA LEU A 335 -13.38 6.62 -15.77
C LEU A 335 -14.30 5.95 -16.79
N GLU A 336 -14.89 6.76 -17.66
CA GLU A 336 -15.61 6.32 -18.85
C GLU A 336 -15.03 7.04 -20.09
N PRO A 337 -14.38 6.32 -21.04
CA PRO A 337 -14.09 4.89 -21.00
C PRO A 337 -13.11 4.52 -19.87
N ARG A 338 -13.19 3.29 -19.39
CA ARG A 338 -12.26 2.76 -18.37
C ARG A 338 -10.84 2.69 -18.93
N LEU A 339 -9.85 2.97 -18.08
CA LEU A 339 -8.46 2.67 -18.42
C LEU A 339 -8.21 1.17 -18.40
N ASP A 340 -7.19 0.73 -19.12
CA ASP A 340 -6.71 -0.64 -19.03
C ASP A 340 -6.39 -0.97 -17.55
N PRO A 341 -6.84 -2.14 -17.03
CA PRO A 341 -6.50 -2.57 -15.67
C PRO A 341 -5.00 -2.62 -15.38
N HIS A 342 -4.18 -2.81 -16.42
CA HIS A 342 -2.72 -2.86 -16.39
C HIS A 342 -2.05 -1.58 -16.88
N TYR A 343 -2.78 -0.46 -16.97
CA TYR A 343 -2.19 0.87 -17.19
C TYR A 343 -1.01 1.08 -16.24
N PHE A 344 0.17 1.31 -16.81
CA PHE A 344 1.42 1.42 -16.10
C PHE A 344 1.77 2.90 -15.86
N GLY A 345 1.62 3.32 -14.61
CA GLY A 345 1.68 4.73 -14.20
C GLY A 345 0.78 4.96 -12.99
N ASN A 346 0.69 6.20 -12.54
CA ASN A 346 -0.26 6.59 -11.52
C ASN A 346 -1.64 6.81 -12.13
N ALA A 347 -2.65 6.11 -11.62
CA ALA A 347 -4.04 6.42 -11.87
C ALA A 347 -4.78 6.48 -10.53
N ILE A 348 -4.32 7.40 -9.67
CA ILE A 348 -4.82 7.58 -8.31
C ILE A 348 -5.13 9.04 -8.02
N GLN A 349 -6.16 9.29 -7.21
CA GLN A 349 -6.44 10.59 -6.61
C GLN A 349 -6.58 10.45 -5.09
N SER A 350 -6.24 11.51 -4.36
CA SER A 350 -6.45 11.58 -2.90
C SER A 350 -7.80 12.19 -2.60
N ILE A 351 -8.62 11.49 -1.81
CA ILE A 351 -9.90 12.02 -1.31
C ILE A 351 -9.78 12.30 0.20
N PRO A 352 -9.76 13.58 0.62
CA PRO A 352 -9.86 13.91 2.04
C PRO A 352 -11.31 13.81 2.50
N THR A 353 -11.53 13.17 3.64
CA THR A 353 -12.78 13.19 4.40
C THR A 353 -12.51 13.89 5.72
N ILE A 354 -13.33 14.88 6.08
CA ILE A 354 -13.11 15.72 7.26
C ILE A 354 -14.29 15.63 8.22
N ALA A 355 -13.99 15.78 9.50
CA ALA A 355 -14.97 15.95 10.58
C ALA A 355 -14.28 16.69 11.73
N THR A 356 -15.04 17.24 12.68
CA THR A 356 -14.46 17.63 13.97
C THR A 356 -14.16 16.39 14.81
N ALA A 357 -13.20 16.48 15.74
CA ALA A 357 -12.92 15.40 16.68
C ALA A 357 -14.16 15.04 17.51
N GLU A 358 -14.94 16.03 17.95
CA GLU A 358 -16.19 15.82 18.68
C GLU A 358 -17.22 15.04 17.88
N GLU A 359 -17.50 15.45 16.64
CA GLU A 359 -18.47 14.74 15.78
C GLU A 359 -18.04 13.31 15.50
N LEU A 360 -16.74 13.13 15.22
CA LEU A 360 -16.20 11.83 14.91
C LEU A 360 -16.26 10.90 16.11
N LEU A 361 -16.04 11.39 17.35
CA LEU A 361 -15.93 10.57 18.57
C LEU A 361 -17.25 10.37 19.32
N SER A 362 -18.15 11.35 19.30
CA SER A 362 -19.46 11.30 19.99
C SER A 362 -20.51 10.42 19.30
N ARG A 363 -20.36 10.18 17.99
CA ARG A 363 -21.28 9.37 17.18
C ARG A 363 -20.83 7.91 17.09
N ASP A 364 -21.64 7.02 16.52
CA ASP A 364 -21.24 5.63 16.31
C ASP A 364 -20.30 5.44 15.11
N LEU A 365 -19.75 4.24 14.95
CA LEU A 365 -18.89 3.89 13.82
C LEU A 365 -19.59 4.06 12.46
N SER A 366 -20.92 3.87 12.40
CA SER A 366 -21.70 3.98 11.16
C SER A 366 -21.68 5.39 10.60
N TRP A 367 -21.64 6.41 11.46
CA TRP A 367 -21.58 7.79 11.03
C TRP A 367 -20.27 8.11 10.30
N GLY A 368 -19.12 7.81 10.94
CA GLY A 368 -17.80 8.04 10.34
C GLY A 368 -17.57 7.20 9.08
N ALA A 369 -18.00 5.93 9.11
CA ALA A 369 -17.91 5.06 7.93
C ALA A 369 -18.85 5.52 6.80
N GLY A 370 -20.01 6.09 7.14
CA GLY A 370 -20.94 6.70 6.21
C GLY A 370 -20.37 7.93 5.52
N LEU A 371 -19.58 8.77 6.21
CA LEU A 371 -18.85 9.89 5.59
C LEU A 371 -17.84 9.39 4.56
N LEU A 372 -17.01 8.41 4.93
CA LEU A 372 -16.06 7.78 4.00
C LEU A 372 -16.78 7.18 2.79
N HIS A 373 -17.92 6.52 3.03
CA HIS A 373 -18.72 5.91 1.96
C HIS A 373 -19.26 6.93 0.97
N LYS A 374 -19.90 7.99 1.46
CA LYS A 374 -20.41 9.08 0.62
C LYS A 374 -19.31 9.67 -0.27
N ASN A 375 -18.13 9.92 0.30
CA ASN A 375 -17.00 10.49 -0.44
C ASN A 375 -16.48 9.53 -1.53
N VAL A 376 -16.33 8.24 -1.21
CA VAL A 376 -15.90 7.22 -2.17
C VAL A 376 -16.91 7.00 -3.30
N VAL A 377 -18.21 7.04 -3.01
CA VAL A 377 -19.29 6.88 -4.02
C VAL A 377 -19.37 8.10 -4.93
N ALA A 378 -19.25 9.31 -4.37
CA ALA A 378 -19.28 10.56 -5.15
C ALA A 378 -18.08 10.74 -6.09
N HIS A 379 -17.01 9.96 -5.90
CA HIS A 379 -15.79 10.05 -6.69
C HIS A 379 -15.85 9.26 -8.02
N GLY A 380 -16.83 9.53 -8.87
CA GLY A 380 -16.96 8.92 -10.21
C GLY A 380 -16.15 9.64 -11.31
N ASP A 381 -16.35 9.25 -12.57
CA ASP A 381 -15.67 9.79 -13.77
C ASP A 381 -15.59 11.33 -13.77
N ALA A 382 -16.74 12.00 -13.66
CA ALA A 382 -16.80 13.46 -13.67
C ALA A 382 -15.98 14.11 -12.53
N THR A 383 -15.92 13.47 -11.36
CA THR A 383 -15.12 13.95 -10.22
C THR A 383 -13.63 13.77 -10.48
N VAL A 384 -13.23 12.62 -11.07
CA VAL A 384 -11.84 12.39 -11.47
C VAL A 384 -11.39 13.43 -12.48
N ARG A 385 -12.20 13.68 -13.52
CA ARG A 385 -11.94 14.69 -14.57
C ARG A 385 -11.81 16.10 -14.01
N ARG A 386 -12.70 16.50 -13.10
CA ARG A 386 -12.57 17.79 -12.38
C ARG A 386 -11.29 17.86 -11.56
N GLY A 387 -10.90 16.76 -10.91
CA GLY A 387 -9.64 16.67 -10.18
C GLY A 387 -8.41 16.87 -11.07
N VAL A 388 -8.44 16.31 -12.29
CA VAL A 388 -7.41 16.56 -13.31
C VAL A 388 -7.40 18.03 -13.68
N ALA A 389 -8.51 18.58 -14.17
CA ALA A 389 -8.59 19.97 -14.61
C ALA A 389 -8.17 20.98 -13.52
N GLY A 390 -8.58 20.75 -12.27
CA GLY A 390 -8.17 21.58 -11.14
C GLY A 390 -6.71 21.40 -10.70
N TRP A 391 -6.06 20.30 -11.09
CA TRP A 391 -4.61 20.18 -10.97
C TRP A 391 -3.90 20.87 -12.13
N GLU A 392 -4.40 20.77 -13.36
CA GLU A 392 -3.82 21.45 -14.52
C GLU A 392 -3.84 22.97 -14.38
N SER A 393 -4.91 23.54 -13.81
CA SER A 393 -5.02 24.98 -13.56
C SER A 393 -4.08 25.46 -12.45
N GLU A 394 -3.73 24.60 -11.51
CA GLU A 394 -2.86 24.91 -10.37
C GLU A 394 -1.96 23.70 -10.02
N PRO A 395 -0.90 23.47 -10.83
CA PRO A 395 -0.03 22.31 -10.66
C PRO A 395 0.66 22.35 -9.30
N ARG A 396 0.57 21.25 -8.57
CA ARG A 396 1.08 21.13 -7.19
C ARG A 396 1.61 19.75 -6.87
N LEU A 397 2.50 19.69 -5.89
CA LEU A 397 3.05 18.45 -5.35
C LEU A 397 2.02 17.66 -4.54
N PHE A 398 2.25 16.36 -4.40
CA PHE A 398 1.36 15.53 -3.61
C PHE A 398 1.52 15.84 -2.10
N PRO A 399 0.43 16.17 -1.40
CA PRO A 399 0.50 16.53 0.02
C PRO A 399 0.58 15.25 0.89
N LEU A 400 1.80 14.88 1.30
CA LEU A 400 2.06 13.84 2.30
C LEU A 400 2.44 14.49 3.63
N GLY A 401 2.19 13.80 4.74
CA GLY A 401 2.49 14.29 6.08
C GLY A 401 1.26 14.52 6.95
N ASN A 402 1.53 14.95 8.18
CA ASN A 402 0.53 15.32 9.19
C ASN A 402 0.78 16.74 9.72
N PHE A 403 0.73 17.73 8.83
CA PHE A 403 1.05 19.12 9.13
C PHE A 403 0.21 19.76 10.23
N ASP A 404 -1.06 19.33 10.33
CA ASP A 404 -2.03 19.90 11.25
C ASP A 404 -2.16 19.08 12.54
N GLY A 405 -1.35 18.03 12.70
CA GLY A 405 -1.40 17.09 13.83
C GLY A 405 -2.64 16.19 13.85
N ALA A 406 -3.57 16.33 12.88
CA ALA A 406 -4.89 15.71 12.91
C ALA A 406 -5.24 14.93 11.62
N SER A 407 -4.28 14.78 10.72
CA SER A 407 -4.44 14.05 9.47
C SER A 407 -3.93 12.61 9.59
N ILE A 408 -4.62 11.68 8.93
CA ILE A 408 -4.11 10.34 8.64
C ILE A 408 -4.30 10.00 7.16
N THR A 409 -3.33 9.27 6.61
CA THR A 409 -3.33 8.88 5.19
C THR A 409 -3.32 7.36 5.07
N MET A 410 -4.43 6.82 4.59
CA MET A 410 -4.56 5.41 4.21
C MET A 410 -4.05 5.20 2.79
N GLY A 411 -2.89 4.54 2.69
CA GLY A 411 -2.35 4.04 1.43
C GLY A 411 -2.52 2.53 1.30
N SER A 412 -2.07 2.00 0.16
CA SER A 412 -2.19 0.58 -0.16
C SER A 412 -3.65 0.09 -0.23
N SER A 413 -3.85 -1.21 -0.43
CA SER A 413 -5.15 -1.85 -0.43
C SER A 413 -4.99 -3.34 -0.09
N PRO A 414 -5.89 -3.93 0.73
CA PRO A 414 -5.90 -5.37 0.97
C PRO A 414 -6.29 -6.17 -0.28
N ARG A 415 -6.63 -5.52 -1.39
CA ARG A 415 -6.90 -6.17 -2.68
C ARG A 415 -5.64 -6.36 -3.52
N PHE A 416 -4.51 -5.79 -3.13
CA PHE A 416 -3.27 -5.99 -3.88
C PHE A 416 -2.77 -7.42 -3.69
N PRO A 417 -2.36 -8.10 -4.78
CA PRO A 417 -1.92 -9.49 -4.74
C PRO A 417 -0.48 -9.61 -4.22
N MET A 418 -0.25 -9.21 -2.97
CA MET A 418 1.10 -9.12 -2.40
C MET A 418 1.70 -10.50 -2.06
N TYR A 419 0.86 -11.48 -1.77
CA TYR A 419 1.29 -12.85 -1.45
C TYR A 419 1.34 -13.77 -2.69
N ASN A 420 1.08 -13.22 -3.89
CA ASN A 420 1.30 -13.92 -5.15
C ASN A 420 2.78 -13.95 -5.56
N ASN A 421 3.66 -13.26 -4.81
CA ASN A 421 5.11 -13.24 -5.04
C ASN A 421 5.79 -14.55 -4.63
N ASP A 422 5.42 -15.64 -5.28
CA ASP A 422 6.10 -16.92 -5.19
C ASP A 422 7.17 -17.00 -6.29
N PHE A 423 8.43 -16.93 -5.86
CA PHE A 423 9.60 -16.97 -6.75
C PHE A 423 10.02 -18.40 -7.16
N GLY A 424 9.27 -19.42 -6.73
CA GLY A 424 9.49 -20.83 -7.08
C GLY A 424 9.64 -21.75 -5.87
N TRP A 425 9.77 -21.21 -4.66
CA TRP A 425 9.91 -21.99 -3.43
C TRP A 425 8.86 -21.65 -2.36
N GLY A 426 7.75 -21.03 -2.77
CA GLY A 426 6.56 -20.90 -1.95
C GLY A 426 6.10 -19.47 -1.73
N ARG A 427 4.94 -19.38 -1.08
CA ARG A 427 4.28 -18.12 -0.74
C ARG A 427 5.09 -17.35 0.32
N PRO A 428 5.21 -16.01 0.20
CA PRO A 428 5.78 -15.17 1.25
C PRO A 428 5.20 -15.42 2.64
N LEU A 429 6.05 -15.32 3.66
CA LEU A 429 5.66 -15.34 5.07
C LEU A 429 5.11 -14.00 5.51
N ALA A 430 5.67 -12.91 5.01
CA ALA A 430 5.26 -11.55 5.37
C ALA A 430 5.59 -10.55 4.28
N VAL A 431 4.81 -9.47 4.23
CA VAL A 431 5.10 -8.26 3.46
C VAL A 431 5.60 -7.18 4.42
N ARG A 432 6.67 -6.48 4.05
CA ARG A 432 7.22 -5.37 4.83
C ARG A 432 7.56 -4.19 3.95
N SER A 433 7.65 -3.01 4.57
CA SER A 433 8.00 -1.77 3.90
C SER A 433 9.29 -1.17 4.46
N GLY A 434 10.01 -0.44 3.62
CA GLY A 434 11.19 0.31 4.05
C GLY A 434 10.85 1.60 4.81
N LYS A 435 11.80 2.53 4.85
CA LYS A 435 11.67 3.86 5.50
C LYS A 435 10.96 4.88 4.61
N ALA A 436 10.79 4.59 3.33
CA ALA A 436 10.15 5.51 2.40
C ALA A 436 8.71 5.86 2.79
N ASN A 437 8.34 7.13 2.59
CA ASN A 437 7.00 7.67 2.86
C ASN A 437 6.44 7.38 4.27
N LYS A 438 7.32 7.31 5.29
CA LYS A 438 6.96 7.12 6.71
C LYS A 438 6.87 8.49 7.40
N PHE A 439 5.70 8.78 7.97
CA PHE A 439 5.38 10.00 8.73
C PHE A 439 4.25 9.67 9.71
N ASP A 440 4.05 10.49 10.75
CA ASP A 440 2.97 10.29 11.72
C ASP A 440 1.60 10.28 11.02
N GLY A 441 0.78 9.26 11.26
CA GLY A 441 -0.52 9.08 10.62
C GLY A 441 -0.47 8.38 9.26
N LYS A 442 0.69 7.87 8.83
CA LYS A 442 0.77 7.00 7.65
C LYS A 442 0.27 5.60 8.00
N ILE A 443 -0.71 5.11 7.25
CA ILE A 443 -1.24 3.75 7.38
C ILE A 443 -1.17 3.04 6.02
N SER A 444 -0.77 1.77 6.02
CA SER A 444 -0.84 0.90 4.85
C SER A 444 -1.64 -0.35 5.16
N ALA A 445 -2.62 -0.68 4.33
CA ALA A 445 -3.37 -1.93 4.44
C ALA A 445 -2.78 -3.02 3.53
N PHE A 446 -2.54 -4.20 4.11
CA PHE A 446 -2.12 -5.41 3.42
C PHE A 446 -3.18 -6.51 3.61
N PRO A 447 -3.39 -7.41 2.63
CA PRO A 447 -4.16 -8.61 2.89
C PRO A 447 -3.45 -9.43 3.98
N GLY A 448 -4.20 -10.15 4.83
CA GLY A 448 -3.59 -11.19 5.64
C GLY A 448 -3.05 -12.32 4.75
N ARG A 449 -1.98 -12.98 5.20
CA ARG A 449 -1.25 -14.02 4.43
C ARG A 449 -2.15 -15.13 3.87
N GLU A 450 -3.15 -15.54 4.64
CA GLU A 450 -4.06 -16.64 4.27
C GLU A 450 -5.13 -16.21 3.25
N GLU A 451 -5.20 -14.93 2.90
CA GLU A 451 -6.13 -14.36 1.90
C GLU A 451 -7.62 -14.66 2.18
N ASN A 452 -7.94 -15.04 3.41
CA ASN A 452 -9.30 -15.32 3.90
C ASN A 452 -10.12 -14.05 4.20
N GLY A 453 -9.65 -12.89 3.75
CA GLY A 453 -10.24 -11.58 4.00
C GLY A 453 -9.90 -10.97 5.36
N SER A 454 -8.89 -11.50 6.07
CA SER A 454 -8.17 -10.78 7.11
C SER A 454 -7.32 -9.65 6.51
N VAL A 455 -6.95 -8.69 7.35
CA VAL A 455 -6.19 -7.49 6.95
C VAL A 455 -5.12 -7.21 7.99
N ASP A 456 -3.90 -6.92 7.52
CA ASP A 456 -2.82 -6.37 8.34
C ASP A 456 -2.73 -4.87 8.09
N LEU A 457 -2.77 -4.07 9.15
CA LEU A 457 -2.53 -2.63 9.07
C LEU A 457 -1.14 -2.31 9.60
N GLU A 458 -0.26 -1.86 8.70
CA GLU A 458 0.99 -1.22 9.07
C GLU A 458 0.69 0.25 9.42
N VAL A 459 0.74 0.56 10.71
CA VAL A 459 0.40 1.86 11.30
C VAL A 459 1.68 2.53 11.77
N VAL A 460 1.88 3.78 11.35
CA VAL A 460 3.03 4.62 11.72
C VAL A 460 2.50 5.85 12.44
N LEU A 461 2.88 6.01 13.70
CA LEU A 461 2.41 7.09 14.55
C LEU A 461 3.55 7.64 15.42
N ALA A 462 3.39 8.86 15.92
CA ALA A 462 4.21 9.37 17.01
C ALA A 462 4.16 8.40 18.22
N PRO A 463 5.25 8.21 18.99
CA PRO A 463 5.34 7.20 20.04
C PRO A 463 4.20 7.24 21.06
N GLU A 464 3.84 8.43 21.52
CA GLU A 464 2.76 8.69 22.47
C GLU A 464 1.38 8.34 21.89
N THR A 465 1.15 8.63 20.60
CA THR A 465 -0.11 8.29 19.93
C THR A 465 -0.21 6.78 19.71
N MET A 466 0.91 6.11 19.39
CA MET A 466 0.94 4.65 19.26
C MET A 466 0.65 3.97 20.60
N ALA A 467 1.28 4.43 21.68
CA ALA A 467 1.02 3.89 23.02
C ALA A 467 -0.45 4.05 23.41
N ALA A 468 -1.03 5.23 23.20
CA ALA A 468 -2.45 5.46 23.47
C ALA A 468 -3.38 4.60 22.58
N LEU A 469 -2.99 4.29 21.34
CA LEU A 469 -3.74 3.40 20.46
C LEU A 469 -3.69 1.94 20.92
N GLU A 470 -2.55 1.51 21.45
CA GLU A 470 -2.35 0.18 22.05
C GLU A 470 -3.19 0.00 23.33
N ASP A 471 -3.53 1.09 24.01
CA ASP A 471 -4.42 1.12 25.18
C ASP A 471 -5.90 1.36 24.81
N ASP A 472 -6.22 1.61 23.53
CA ASP A 472 -7.59 1.87 23.07
C ASP A 472 -8.40 0.57 23.01
N PHE A 473 -9.20 0.31 24.05
CA PHE A 473 -10.05 -0.88 24.12
C PHE A 473 -11.03 -1.04 22.94
N GLU A 474 -11.52 0.07 22.36
CA GLU A 474 -12.45 -0.01 21.23
C GLU A 474 -11.75 -0.51 19.96
N PHE A 475 -10.48 -0.16 19.79
CA PHE A 475 -9.62 -0.62 18.72
C PHE A 475 -9.10 -2.04 18.97
N MET A 476 -8.50 -2.27 20.13
CA MET A 476 -7.77 -3.49 20.44
C MET A 476 -8.68 -4.72 20.58
N GLN A 477 -9.97 -4.56 20.86
CA GLN A 477 -10.93 -5.68 20.83
C GLN A 477 -11.04 -6.37 19.45
N TYR A 478 -10.62 -5.69 18.37
CA TYR A 478 -10.65 -6.23 17.01
C TYR A 478 -9.28 -6.74 16.53
N VAL A 479 -8.22 -6.48 17.28
CA VAL A 479 -6.85 -6.91 16.98
C VAL A 479 -6.62 -8.29 17.55
N SER A 480 -5.97 -9.17 16.77
CA SER A 480 -5.69 -10.57 17.12
C SER A 480 -4.23 -10.93 17.04
#